data_AF-A0A7S2VNV1-F1
#
_entry.id   AF-A0A7S2VNV1-F1
#
_cell.length_a   1.000
_cell.length_b   1.000
_cell.length_c   1.000
_cell.angle_alpha   90.00
_cell.angle_beta   90.00
_cell.angle_gamma   90.00
#
_symmetry.space_group_name_H-M   'P 1'
#
loop_
_entity.id
_entity.type
_entity.pdbx_description
1 polymer ?
#
loop_
_entity_poly.entity_id
_entity_poly.type
_entity_poly.pdbx_seq_one_letter_code
_entity_poly.pdbx_strand_id
1 'polypeptide(L)'
;EESAPAVDWIVDAFGVDLSLVSRLGGHSMPRTHRGKERFPGMTITYGLMEKLEEIAESGDGRARILLKTKVDKLLTDKDGNICGCECTSADGKTFQEHGPVVIATGGFGADFTDDSLLSKHRPDLSHLPTTNGDHCTGDGLKMSAAVGADLVDLEWIQVHPTGLVHPDEPDAKVKFLAAEALRGVGGVLLDIEGHRFCNELGRRDYVTGMMWKNKGVTMGSTTGFFLCLNGKASKEIEWHCKHYKGRGIMKSYKSMDEFAKEYSIPLANIEATFKEYNALADKQAKDPEGGPYEAYGGGKSWDQWGKKFFHNLPMEVSDAFHVAIVTP
;
A
#
# COMPACT_ATOMS: atom_id res chain seq x y z
N GLU A 1 -15.91 15.51 4.40
CA GLU A 1 -17.15 16.00 3.78
C GLU A 1 -17.14 15.69 2.28
N GLU A 2 -16.05 15.98 1.57
CA GLU A 2 -15.92 15.73 0.12
C GLU A 2 -15.69 14.28 -0.34
N SER A 3 -15.52 13.31 0.58
CA SER A 3 -15.16 11.94 0.18
C SER A 3 -16.27 11.22 -0.59
N ALA A 4 -17.54 11.41 -0.20
CA ALA A 4 -18.66 10.78 -0.90
C ALA A 4 -18.91 11.44 -2.27
N PRO A 5 -19.01 12.78 -2.38
CA PRO A 5 -19.10 13.45 -3.69
C PRO A 5 -17.94 13.10 -4.64
N ALA A 6 -16.73 12.91 -4.12
CA ALA A 6 -15.59 12.50 -4.95
C ALA A 6 -15.73 11.07 -5.50
N VAL A 7 -16.29 10.14 -4.72
CA VAL A 7 -16.60 8.78 -5.20
C VAL A 7 -17.67 8.84 -6.28
N ASP A 8 -18.76 9.58 -6.04
CA ASP A 8 -19.85 9.75 -7.00
C ASP A 8 -19.34 10.36 -8.31
N TRP A 9 -18.51 11.41 -8.23
CA TRP A 9 -17.89 12.03 -9.40
C TRP A 9 -17.01 11.06 -10.18
N ILE A 10 -16.18 10.25 -9.50
CA ILE A 10 -15.33 9.25 -10.15
C ILE A 10 -16.17 8.20 -10.89
N VAL A 11 -17.24 7.72 -10.25
CA VAL A 11 -18.13 6.70 -10.82
C VAL A 11 -18.92 7.28 -12.00
N ASP A 12 -19.55 8.43 -11.82
CA ASP A 12 -20.49 9.00 -12.78
C ASP A 12 -19.79 9.62 -13.99
N ALA A 13 -18.67 10.31 -13.78
CA ALA A 13 -17.98 11.02 -14.85
C ALA A 13 -16.98 10.15 -15.64
N PHE A 14 -16.46 9.07 -15.03
CA PHE A 14 -15.41 8.23 -15.64
C PHE A 14 -15.79 6.74 -15.75
N GLY A 15 -16.99 6.33 -15.28
CA GLY A 15 -17.47 4.96 -15.41
C GLY A 15 -16.65 3.94 -14.62
N VAL A 16 -15.96 4.37 -13.57
CA VAL A 16 -15.07 3.52 -12.76
C VAL A 16 -15.89 2.68 -11.77
N ASP A 17 -15.69 1.35 -11.77
CA ASP A 17 -16.32 0.47 -10.77
C ASP A 17 -15.66 0.65 -9.37
N LEU A 18 -16.43 1.25 -8.45
CA LEU A 18 -16.10 1.42 -7.04
C LEU A 18 -17.19 0.82 -6.11
N SER A 19 -17.91 -0.18 -6.61
CA SER A 19 -19.13 -0.72 -5.97
C SER A 19 -18.89 -1.56 -4.71
N LEU A 20 -17.70 -2.10 -4.50
CA LEU A 20 -17.38 -2.91 -3.32
C LEU A 20 -16.77 -2.04 -2.22
N VAL A 21 -17.21 -2.25 -0.97
CA VAL A 21 -16.70 -1.52 0.18
C VAL A 21 -16.01 -2.48 1.15
N SER A 22 -14.71 -2.26 1.37
CA SER A 22 -13.87 -3.09 2.23
C SER A 22 -13.45 -2.37 3.52
N ARG A 23 -13.20 -3.15 4.56
CA ARG A 23 -12.52 -2.69 5.78
C ARG A 23 -11.03 -2.94 5.64
N LEU A 24 -10.24 -1.89 5.83
CA LEU A 24 -8.78 -1.95 5.85
C LEU A 24 -8.24 -1.62 7.24
N GLY A 25 -6.91 -1.58 7.37
CA GLY A 25 -6.25 -1.24 8.62
C GLY A 25 -6.64 0.17 9.07
N GLY A 26 -6.81 0.37 10.37
CA GLY A 26 -7.19 1.68 10.87
C GLY A 26 -8.70 1.98 10.88
N HIS A 27 -9.55 1.10 10.33
CA HIS A 27 -10.94 1.43 10.06
C HIS A 27 -11.92 1.00 11.17
N SER A 28 -12.75 1.93 11.64
CA SER A 28 -13.91 1.66 12.49
C SER A 28 -15.09 1.05 11.72
N MET A 29 -15.25 1.35 10.44
CA MET A 29 -16.26 0.78 9.52
C MET A 29 -15.67 0.50 8.12
N PRO A 30 -16.23 -0.41 7.32
CA PRO A 30 -15.84 -0.58 5.92
C PRO A 30 -16.06 0.74 5.16
N ARG A 31 -15.02 1.23 4.47
CA ARG A 31 -15.06 2.50 3.72
C ARG A 31 -14.02 2.63 2.61
N THR A 32 -13.34 1.54 2.25
CA THR A 32 -12.46 1.53 1.09
C THR A 32 -13.24 1.03 -0.10
N HIS A 33 -13.53 1.94 -1.03
CA HIS A 33 -14.21 1.63 -2.28
C HIS A 33 -13.25 0.97 -3.28
N ARG A 34 -13.72 -0.07 -3.95
CA ARG A 34 -12.97 -0.80 -4.98
C ARG A 34 -13.91 -1.48 -5.97
N GLY A 35 -13.37 -1.82 -7.13
CA GLY A 35 -14.05 -2.68 -8.09
C GLY A 35 -13.87 -4.17 -7.78
N LYS A 36 -14.54 -5.00 -8.58
CA LYS A 36 -14.37 -6.48 -8.55
C LYS A 36 -13.02 -6.92 -9.11
N GLU A 37 -12.48 -6.18 -10.06
CA GLU A 37 -11.24 -6.49 -10.76
C GLU A 37 -10.30 -5.28 -10.74
N ARG A 38 -9.00 -5.54 -10.96
CA ARG A 38 -7.91 -4.55 -10.96
C ARG A 38 -7.72 -3.86 -9.61
N PHE A 39 -6.61 -3.15 -9.49
CA PHE A 39 -6.34 -2.31 -8.31
C PHE A 39 -7.14 -1.01 -8.42
N PRO A 40 -7.80 -0.52 -7.34
CA PRO A 40 -8.58 0.71 -7.40
C PRO A 40 -7.78 1.90 -7.93
N GLY A 41 -6.53 2.05 -7.47
CA GLY A 41 -5.63 3.10 -7.96
C GLY A 41 -5.44 3.04 -9.47
N MET A 42 -5.22 1.85 -10.03
CA MET A 42 -5.07 1.64 -11.47
C MET A 42 -6.34 2.03 -12.24
N THR A 43 -7.51 1.56 -11.80
CA THR A 43 -8.77 1.84 -12.49
C THR A 43 -9.11 3.32 -12.46
N ILE A 44 -8.92 3.99 -11.31
CA ILE A 44 -9.13 5.44 -11.19
C ILE A 44 -8.16 6.19 -12.10
N THR A 45 -6.85 5.90 -12.03
CA THR A 45 -5.87 6.64 -12.84
C THR A 45 -6.11 6.45 -14.33
N TYR A 46 -6.45 5.25 -14.80
CA TYR A 46 -6.72 5.02 -16.22
C TYR A 46 -7.98 5.77 -16.69
N GLY A 47 -9.07 5.75 -15.93
CA GLY A 47 -10.28 6.50 -16.30
C GLY A 47 -10.04 8.01 -16.36
N LEU A 48 -9.29 8.56 -15.40
CA LEU A 48 -8.93 9.99 -15.40
C LEU A 48 -8.00 10.35 -16.56
N MET A 49 -6.99 9.51 -16.85
CA MET A 49 -6.03 9.72 -17.93
C MET A 49 -6.71 9.66 -19.29
N GLU A 50 -7.50 8.62 -19.55
CA GLU A 50 -8.26 8.46 -20.80
C GLU A 50 -9.14 9.69 -21.06
N LYS A 51 -9.82 10.19 -20.03
CA LYS A 51 -10.65 11.40 -20.19
C LYS A 51 -9.85 12.67 -20.45
N LEU A 52 -8.68 12.81 -19.82
CA LEU A 52 -7.79 13.95 -20.07
C LEU A 52 -7.20 13.90 -21.48
N GLU A 53 -6.83 12.71 -21.95
CA GLU A 53 -6.37 12.44 -23.31
C GLU A 53 -7.46 12.81 -24.33
N GLU A 54 -8.71 12.38 -24.12
CA GLU A 54 -9.84 12.78 -24.97
C GLU A 54 -10.01 14.31 -25.07
N ILE A 55 -9.88 15.02 -23.94
CA ILE A 55 -9.98 16.48 -23.93
C ILE A 55 -8.82 17.10 -24.71
N ALA A 56 -7.60 16.62 -24.51
CA ALA A 56 -6.42 17.11 -25.22
C ALA A 56 -6.48 16.83 -26.74
N GLU A 57 -7.04 15.68 -27.13
CA GLU A 57 -7.16 15.25 -28.53
C GLU A 57 -8.35 15.90 -29.26
N SER A 58 -9.35 16.39 -28.52
CA SER A 58 -10.52 17.06 -29.11
C SER A 58 -10.18 18.29 -29.97
N GLY A 59 -8.98 18.86 -29.79
CA GLY A 59 -8.49 20.00 -30.55
C GLY A 59 -9.18 21.33 -30.24
N ASP A 60 -10.06 21.38 -29.23
CA ASP A 60 -10.74 22.60 -28.79
C ASP A 60 -9.88 23.51 -27.91
N GLY A 61 -8.65 23.09 -27.61
CA GLY A 61 -7.65 23.87 -26.89
C GLY A 61 -7.80 23.85 -25.37
N ARG A 62 -8.72 23.06 -24.79
CA ARG A 62 -8.91 22.99 -23.34
C ARG A 62 -7.76 22.33 -22.57
N ALA A 63 -7.04 21.39 -23.20
CA ALA A 63 -5.92 20.71 -22.57
C ALA A 63 -4.78 20.45 -23.58
N ARG A 64 -3.55 20.41 -23.08
CA ARG A 64 -2.36 19.97 -23.79
C ARG A 64 -1.52 19.12 -22.85
N ILE A 65 -1.18 17.90 -23.27
CA ILE A 65 -0.36 16.96 -22.49
C ILE A 65 1.05 16.95 -23.08
N LEU A 66 2.05 17.26 -22.26
CA LEU A 66 3.47 17.20 -22.63
C LEU A 66 4.15 16.09 -21.84
N LEU A 67 4.33 14.94 -22.47
CA LEU A 67 5.08 13.82 -21.88
C LEU A 67 6.58 14.05 -21.98
N LYS A 68 7.36 13.37 -21.13
CA LYS A 68 8.83 13.47 -21.08
C LYS A 68 9.31 14.94 -21.05
N THR A 69 8.58 15.76 -20.32
CA THR A 69 8.85 17.18 -20.13
C THR A 69 8.97 17.40 -18.64
N LYS A 70 10.17 17.71 -18.19
CA LYS A 70 10.45 18.00 -16.78
C LYS A 70 10.18 19.48 -16.53
N VAL A 71 9.53 19.81 -15.42
CA VAL A 71 9.50 21.18 -14.90
C VAL A 71 10.74 21.36 -14.01
N ASP A 72 11.60 22.31 -14.34
CA ASP A 72 12.88 22.50 -13.66
C ASP A 72 12.85 23.60 -12.60
N LYS A 73 12.06 24.66 -12.82
CA LYS A 73 11.88 25.75 -11.85
C LYS A 73 10.55 26.48 -12.03
N LEU A 74 10.09 27.08 -10.94
CA LEU A 74 8.97 28.02 -10.95
C LEU A 74 9.48 29.42 -11.32
N LEU A 75 8.67 30.17 -12.07
CA LEU A 75 8.96 31.54 -12.47
C LEU A 75 8.19 32.50 -11.55
N THR A 76 8.85 33.56 -11.10
CA THR A 76 8.25 34.63 -10.32
C THR A 76 8.26 35.94 -11.10
N ASP A 77 7.22 36.76 -10.89
CA ASP A 77 7.23 38.14 -11.33
C ASP A 77 8.06 39.04 -10.37
N LYS A 78 8.11 40.34 -10.67
CA LYS A 78 8.83 41.35 -9.87
C LYS A 78 8.33 41.50 -8.43
N ASP A 79 7.07 41.12 -8.18
CA ASP A 79 6.41 41.23 -6.89
C ASP A 79 6.49 39.91 -6.11
N GLY A 80 7.13 38.88 -6.69
CA GLY A 80 7.34 37.56 -6.10
C GLY A 80 6.20 36.56 -6.39
N ASN A 81 5.21 36.92 -7.20
CA ASN A 81 4.09 36.02 -7.51
C ASN A 81 4.51 34.97 -8.54
N ILE A 82 4.07 33.73 -8.37
CA ILE A 82 4.29 32.67 -9.34
C ILE A 82 3.51 32.97 -10.63
N CYS A 83 4.22 33.04 -11.74
CA CYS A 83 3.66 33.43 -13.04
C CYS A 83 3.96 32.44 -14.17
N GLY A 84 4.53 31.28 -13.83
CA GLY A 84 4.82 30.23 -14.79
C GLY A 84 5.85 29.22 -14.31
N CYS A 85 6.38 28.44 -15.24
CA CYS A 85 7.45 27.50 -15.02
C CYS A 85 8.41 27.42 -16.22
N GLU A 86 9.64 27.02 -15.95
CA GLU A 86 10.59 26.61 -16.99
C GLU A 86 10.64 25.09 -17.04
N CYS A 87 10.63 24.58 -18.26
CA CYS A 87 10.53 23.16 -18.57
C CYS A 87 11.66 22.73 -19.51
N THR A 88 12.09 21.48 -19.38
CA THR A 88 13.02 20.83 -20.31
C THR A 88 12.38 19.60 -20.94
N SER A 89 12.30 19.57 -22.26
CA SER A 89 11.81 18.42 -23.03
C SER A 89 12.86 17.30 -23.14
N ALA A 90 12.42 16.12 -23.58
CA ALA A 90 13.27 14.93 -23.74
C ALA A 90 14.51 15.14 -24.64
N ASP A 91 14.46 16.09 -25.58
CA ASP A 91 15.57 16.45 -26.47
C ASP A 91 16.50 17.53 -25.87
N GLY A 92 16.29 17.89 -24.60
CA GLY A 92 17.10 18.85 -23.86
C GLY A 92 16.78 20.32 -24.15
N LYS A 93 15.71 20.62 -24.91
CA LYS A 93 15.29 22.00 -25.14
C LYS A 93 14.56 22.56 -23.93
N THR A 94 14.98 23.74 -23.52
CA THR A 94 14.34 24.50 -22.46
C THR A 94 13.33 25.50 -23.03
N PHE A 95 12.16 25.60 -22.40
CA PHE A 95 11.11 26.57 -22.74
C PHE A 95 10.34 26.98 -21.49
N GLN A 96 9.49 28.01 -21.61
CA GLN A 96 8.69 28.53 -20.50
C GLN A 96 7.20 28.43 -20.82
N GLU A 97 6.41 28.14 -19.78
CA GLU A 97 4.95 28.20 -19.80
C GLU A 97 4.52 29.23 -18.76
N HIS A 98 3.64 30.16 -19.15
CA HIS A 98 3.19 31.24 -18.28
C HIS A 98 1.74 31.05 -17.85
N GLY A 99 1.45 31.39 -16.60
CA GLY A 99 0.13 31.29 -16.01
C GLY A 99 0.16 30.77 -14.58
N PRO A 100 -1.03 30.51 -14.00
CA PRO A 100 -1.14 29.84 -12.71
C PRO A 100 -0.51 28.44 -12.76
N VAL A 101 0.20 28.06 -11.69
CA VAL A 101 0.84 26.74 -11.59
C VAL A 101 0.17 25.93 -10.49
N VAL A 102 -0.20 24.69 -10.81
CA VAL A 102 -0.71 23.70 -9.86
C VAL A 102 0.32 22.59 -9.70
N ILE A 103 0.80 22.36 -8.48
CA ILE A 103 1.77 21.31 -8.17
C ILE A 103 1.03 20.03 -7.82
N ALA A 104 1.15 19.03 -8.69
CA ALA A 104 0.55 17.70 -8.54
C ALA A 104 1.59 16.58 -8.77
N THR A 105 2.80 16.76 -8.23
CA THR A 105 4.01 15.99 -8.59
C THR A 105 4.24 14.73 -7.76
N GLY A 106 3.28 14.30 -6.94
CA GLY A 106 3.46 13.16 -6.05
C GLY A 106 4.40 13.43 -4.88
N GLY A 107 4.96 12.36 -4.29
CA GLY A 107 5.78 12.42 -3.09
C GLY A 107 7.28 12.19 -3.32
N PHE A 108 8.01 11.89 -2.24
CA PHE A 108 9.46 11.70 -2.22
C PHE A 108 9.90 10.33 -1.65
N GLY A 109 9.01 9.34 -1.66
CA GLY A 109 9.27 8.01 -1.10
C GLY A 109 10.23 7.14 -1.92
N ALA A 110 10.67 7.59 -3.09
CA ALA A 110 11.73 6.98 -3.90
C ALA A 110 12.93 7.93 -4.09
N ASP A 111 13.02 8.98 -3.27
CA ASP A 111 14.08 9.98 -3.38
C ASP A 111 15.40 9.43 -2.81
N PHE A 112 16.25 8.89 -3.67
CA PHE A 112 17.57 8.35 -3.32
C PHE A 112 18.73 9.18 -3.91
N THR A 113 18.46 10.41 -4.32
CA THR A 113 19.48 11.34 -4.84
C THR A 113 20.32 11.95 -3.72
N ASP A 114 21.38 12.67 -4.09
CA ASP A 114 22.28 13.33 -3.13
C ASP A 114 21.57 14.41 -2.29
N ASP A 115 20.53 15.04 -2.84
CA ASP A 115 19.70 16.05 -2.17
C ASP A 115 18.39 15.47 -1.60
N SER A 116 18.39 14.16 -1.31
CA SER A 116 17.21 13.39 -0.90
C SER A 116 16.47 13.99 0.30
N LEU A 117 15.19 14.34 0.10
CA LEU A 117 14.29 14.73 1.19
C LEU A 117 14.08 13.58 2.16
N LEU A 118 13.98 12.34 1.67
CA LEU A 118 13.83 11.15 2.51
C LEU A 118 15.02 11.02 3.46
N SER A 119 16.24 11.10 2.93
CA SER A 119 17.46 10.93 3.74
C SER A 119 17.73 12.12 4.65
N LYS A 120 17.31 13.33 4.26
CA LYS A 120 17.40 14.52 5.10
C LYS A 120 16.47 14.43 6.33
N HIS A 121 15.24 13.96 6.13
CA HIS A 121 14.21 14.00 7.18
C HIS A 121 14.05 12.68 7.95
N ARG A 122 14.33 11.54 7.32
CA ARG A 122 14.21 10.19 7.87
C ARG A 122 15.36 9.28 7.40
N PRO A 123 16.62 9.60 7.75
CA PRO A 123 17.79 8.80 7.38
C PRO A 123 17.70 7.35 7.90
N ASP A 124 16.97 7.15 8.99
CA ASP A 124 16.68 5.83 9.56
C ASP A 124 15.87 4.94 8.62
N LEU A 125 15.15 5.51 7.64
CA LEU A 125 14.35 4.75 6.66
C LEU A 125 15.03 4.59 5.30
N SER A 126 16.12 5.31 5.00
CA SER A 126 16.74 5.31 3.67
C SER A 126 17.22 3.94 3.18
N HIS A 127 17.50 3.04 4.12
CA HIS A 127 17.90 1.66 3.82
C HIS A 127 16.74 0.78 3.31
N LEU A 128 15.49 1.12 3.64
CA LEU A 128 14.32 0.33 3.26
C LEU A 128 14.05 0.35 1.76
N PRO A 129 13.41 -0.69 1.20
CA PRO A 129 12.87 -0.65 -0.15
C PRO A 129 11.74 0.38 -0.28
N THR A 130 11.35 0.68 -1.51
CA THR A 130 10.20 1.53 -1.82
C THR A 130 9.19 0.78 -2.67
N THR A 131 7.91 1.14 -2.55
CA THR A 131 6.85 0.68 -3.46
C THR A 131 6.47 1.75 -4.48
N ASN A 132 7.18 2.88 -4.50
CA ASN A 132 6.96 3.97 -5.43
C ASN A 132 7.72 3.73 -6.74
N GLY A 133 7.26 4.40 -7.80
CA GLY A 133 8.06 4.55 -9.01
C GLY A 133 9.26 5.47 -8.76
N ASP A 134 10.25 5.36 -9.65
CA ASP A 134 11.48 6.18 -9.66
C ASP A 134 11.24 7.68 -9.79
N HIS A 135 10.06 8.10 -10.24
CA HIS A 135 9.63 9.49 -10.35
C HIS A 135 9.19 10.15 -9.03
N CYS A 136 9.04 9.39 -7.93
CA CYS A 136 8.64 9.95 -6.63
C CYS A 136 9.84 10.52 -5.86
N THR A 137 10.47 11.58 -6.39
CA THR A 137 11.70 12.22 -5.88
C THR A 137 11.49 13.57 -5.19
N GLY A 138 10.24 14.00 -5.02
CA GLY A 138 9.92 15.26 -4.33
C GLY A 138 10.23 16.54 -5.12
N ASP A 139 10.42 16.47 -6.45
CA ASP A 139 10.82 17.60 -7.28
C ASP A 139 9.93 18.85 -7.08
N GLY A 140 8.60 18.68 -7.03
CA GLY A 140 7.68 19.80 -6.78
C GLY A 140 7.83 20.43 -5.40
N LEU A 141 8.15 19.64 -4.37
CA LEU A 141 8.43 20.15 -3.02
C LEU A 141 9.73 20.95 -3.00
N LYS A 142 10.79 20.40 -3.63
CA LYS A 142 12.10 21.06 -3.76
C LYS A 142 11.97 22.39 -4.51
N MET A 143 11.25 22.42 -5.64
CA MET A 143 10.99 23.64 -6.41
C MET A 143 10.17 24.67 -5.63
N SER A 144 9.13 24.23 -4.90
CA SER A 144 8.29 25.13 -4.11
C SER A 144 9.08 25.76 -2.96
N ALA A 145 9.90 24.97 -2.26
CA ALA A 145 10.77 25.48 -1.20
C ALA A 145 11.82 26.48 -1.73
N ALA A 146 12.33 26.26 -2.94
CA ALA A 146 13.30 27.17 -3.57
C ALA A 146 12.74 28.57 -3.85
N VAL A 147 11.42 28.72 -3.98
CA VAL A 147 10.73 30.02 -4.12
C VAL A 147 10.10 30.52 -2.82
N GLY A 148 10.46 29.91 -1.68
CA GLY A 148 10.07 30.37 -0.35
C GLY A 148 8.77 29.76 0.20
N ALA A 149 8.25 28.68 -0.41
CA ALA A 149 7.12 27.97 0.19
C ALA A 149 7.56 27.18 1.42
N ASP A 150 6.78 27.27 2.50
CA ASP A 150 6.95 26.41 3.66
C ASP A 150 6.55 24.97 3.31
N LEU A 151 7.34 24.01 3.79
CA LEU A 151 7.02 22.59 3.73
C LEU A 151 6.64 22.12 5.13
N VAL A 152 5.61 21.28 5.22
CA VAL A 152 5.09 20.78 6.50
C VAL A 152 5.19 19.25 6.54
N ASP A 153 5.39 18.72 7.74
CA ASP A 153 5.28 17.29 8.03
C ASP A 153 6.24 16.37 7.24
N LEU A 154 7.39 16.87 6.79
CA LEU A 154 8.36 16.10 5.99
C LEU A 154 8.99 14.92 6.74
N GLU A 155 8.93 14.93 8.08
CA GLU A 155 9.36 13.83 8.94
C GLU A 155 8.37 12.64 8.95
N TRP A 156 7.12 12.87 8.53
CA TRP A 156 6.05 11.88 8.58
C TRP A 156 6.05 10.99 7.33
N ILE A 157 7.02 10.08 7.28
CA ILE A 157 7.13 9.06 6.25
C ILE A 157 6.48 7.76 6.70
N GLN A 158 5.55 7.26 5.88
CA GLN A 158 4.87 6.01 6.12
C GLN A 158 5.58 4.85 5.42
N VAL A 159 5.98 3.85 6.22
CA VAL A 159 6.46 2.56 5.72
C VAL A 159 5.28 1.60 5.59
N HIS A 160 5.09 1.00 4.43
CA HIS A 160 4.02 0.02 4.24
C HIS A 160 4.49 -1.37 4.67
N PRO A 161 3.78 -2.10 5.55
CA PRO A 161 4.27 -3.37 6.11
C PRO A 161 4.38 -4.52 5.11
N THR A 162 3.99 -4.32 3.84
CA THR A 162 3.81 -5.44 2.91
C THR A 162 4.27 -5.12 1.48
N GLY A 163 5.54 -4.74 1.35
CA GLY A 163 6.25 -4.87 0.08
C GLY A 163 6.49 -6.35 -0.23
N LEU A 164 6.01 -6.82 -1.38
CA LEU A 164 6.15 -8.20 -1.83
C LEU A 164 7.61 -8.49 -2.19
N VAL A 165 8.16 -9.53 -1.59
CA VAL A 165 9.52 -10.00 -1.84
C VAL A 165 9.48 -10.99 -3.00
N HIS A 166 10.18 -10.67 -4.08
CA HIS A 166 10.40 -11.65 -5.16
C HIS A 166 11.49 -12.64 -4.73
N PRO A 167 11.25 -13.96 -4.77
CA PRO A 167 12.24 -14.94 -4.31
C PRO A 167 13.60 -14.84 -5.02
N ASP A 168 13.59 -14.52 -6.32
CA ASP A 168 14.80 -14.40 -7.12
C ASP A 168 15.49 -13.02 -6.99
N GLU A 169 14.79 -12.02 -6.46
CA GLU A 169 15.30 -10.64 -6.30
C GLU A 169 14.92 -10.09 -4.91
N PRO A 170 15.32 -10.76 -3.82
CA PRO A 170 14.82 -10.43 -2.50
C PRO A 170 15.27 -9.04 -2.04
N ASP A 171 16.43 -8.58 -2.50
CA ASP A 171 17.03 -7.28 -2.16
C ASP A 171 16.68 -6.16 -3.14
N ALA A 172 15.72 -6.38 -4.04
CA ALA A 172 15.25 -5.35 -4.96
C ALA A 172 14.81 -4.09 -4.19
N LYS A 173 15.38 -2.94 -4.59
CA LYS A 173 15.10 -1.63 -3.98
C LYS A 173 13.66 -1.19 -4.22
N VAL A 174 13.06 -1.61 -5.32
CA VAL A 174 11.63 -1.39 -5.63
C VAL A 174 10.89 -2.70 -5.42
N LYS A 175 9.84 -2.68 -4.59
CA LYS A 175 8.99 -3.84 -4.30
C LYS A 175 7.57 -3.57 -4.77
N PHE A 176 6.91 -4.60 -5.28
CA PHE A 176 5.48 -4.50 -5.60
C PHE A 176 4.67 -4.45 -4.30
N LEU A 177 3.70 -3.55 -4.21
CA LEU A 177 2.88 -3.43 -3.02
C LEU A 177 1.85 -4.58 -2.92
N ALA A 178 1.87 -5.33 -1.82
CA ALA A 178 0.74 -6.19 -1.46
C ALA A 178 -0.41 -5.29 -0.98
N ALA A 179 -1.55 -5.36 -1.66
CA ALA A 179 -2.71 -4.56 -1.30
C ALA A 179 -3.14 -4.86 0.14
N GLU A 180 -3.39 -3.82 0.93
CA GLU A 180 -3.88 -3.95 2.30
C GLU A 180 -5.21 -4.74 2.37
N ALA A 181 -5.97 -4.74 1.28
CA ALA A 181 -7.17 -5.55 1.12
C ALA A 181 -6.92 -7.05 1.33
N LEU A 182 -5.71 -7.58 1.08
CA LEU A 182 -5.36 -8.98 1.38
C LEU A 182 -5.51 -9.29 2.88
N ARG A 183 -5.06 -8.38 3.75
CA ARG A 183 -5.27 -8.47 5.21
C ARG A 183 -6.73 -8.20 5.57
N GLY A 184 -7.35 -7.23 4.89
CA GLY A 184 -8.77 -6.89 5.03
C GLY A 184 -9.72 -8.07 4.82
N VAL A 185 -9.45 -8.92 3.83
CA VAL A 185 -10.26 -10.12 3.55
C VAL A 185 -9.92 -11.32 4.45
N GLY A 186 -9.09 -11.15 5.48
CA GLY A 186 -8.78 -12.22 6.44
C GLY A 186 -7.37 -12.80 6.30
N GLY A 187 -6.49 -12.21 5.49
CA GLY A 187 -5.08 -12.60 5.45
C GLY A 187 -4.40 -12.42 6.82
N VAL A 188 -3.69 -13.45 7.27
CA VAL A 188 -2.94 -13.46 8.53
C VAL A 188 -1.44 -13.32 8.26
N LEU A 189 -0.72 -12.66 9.17
CA LEU A 189 0.74 -12.54 9.11
C LEU A 189 1.37 -13.55 10.07
N LEU A 190 2.28 -14.38 9.53
CA LEU A 190 3.04 -15.36 10.30
C LEU A 190 4.53 -15.04 10.26
N ASP A 191 5.19 -15.29 11.39
CA ASP A 191 6.65 -15.28 11.52
C ASP A 191 7.27 -16.59 10.99
N ILE A 192 8.60 -16.73 11.09
CA ILE A 192 9.31 -17.94 10.63
C ILE A 192 9.07 -19.17 11.52
N GLU A 193 8.48 -19.00 12.70
CA GLU A 193 8.15 -20.09 13.61
C GLU A 193 6.67 -20.54 13.44
N GLY A 194 5.91 -19.88 12.56
CA GLY A 194 4.52 -20.18 12.27
C GLY A 194 3.51 -19.48 13.20
N HIS A 195 3.95 -18.49 13.96
CA HIS A 195 3.12 -17.77 14.92
C HIS A 195 2.59 -16.45 14.34
N ARG A 196 1.34 -16.11 14.71
CA ARG A 196 0.86 -14.74 14.58
C ARG A 196 1.60 -13.83 15.55
N PHE A 197 1.78 -12.58 15.14
CA PHE A 197 2.53 -11.61 15.95
C PHE A 197 1.90 -10.23 16.03
N CYS A 198 0.74 -9.99 15.41
CA CYS A 198 0.07 -8.68 15.46
C CYS A 198 -1.42 -8.74 15.14
N ASN A 199 -2.10 -7.61 15.36
CA ASN A 199 -3.36 -7.31 14.70
C ASN A 199 -3.07 -6.83 13.26
N GLU A 200 -3.39 -7.65 12.27
CA GLU A 200 -3.13 -7.38 10.85
C GLU A 200 -3.92 -6.19 10.30
N LEU A 201 -4.94 -5.71 11.02
CA LEU A 201 -5.71 -4.51 10.70
C LEU A 201 -5.34 -3.30 11.58
N GLY A 202 -4.22 -3.38 12.29
CA GLY A 202 -3.60 -2.21 12.91
C GLY A 202 -3.11 -1.19 11.88
N ARG A 203 -2.71 -0.01 12.36
CA ARG A 203 -2.06 1.00 11.50
C ARG A 203 -0.73 0.48 10.95
N ARG A 204 -0.28 1.07 9.85
CA ARG A 204 0.94 0.65 9.16
C ARG A 204 2.20 0.79 10.02
N ASP A 205 2.33 1.88 10.78
CA ASP A 205 3.41 2.07 11.76
C ASP A 205 3.44 0.96 12.81
N TYR A 206 2.28 0.56 13.32
CA TYR A 206 2.14 -0.53 14.27
C TYR A 206 2.53 -1.88 13.64
N VAL A 207 1.96 -2.23 12.48
CA VAL A 207 2.23 -3.54 11.84
C VAL A 207 3.71 -3.65 11.46
N THR A 208 4.29 -2.62 10.85
CA THR A 208 5.72 -2.55 10.53
C THR A 208 6.58 -2.67 11.80
N GLY A 209 6.22 -1.96 12.87
CA GLY A 209 6.92 -2.04 14.15
C GLY A 209 6.83 -3.42 14.80
N MET A 210 5.72 -4.15 14.62
CA MET A 210 5.60 -5.53 15.06
C MET A 210 6.44 -6.46 14.21
N MET A 211 6.55 -6.25 12.89
CA MET A 211 7.45 -7.03 12.04
C MET A 211 8.90 -6.89 12.49
N TRP A 212 9.38 -5.68 12.76
CA TRP A 212 10.76 -5.47 13.25
C TRP A 212 11.07 -6.09 14.62
N LYS A 213 10.05 -6.40 15.43
CA LYS A 213 10.22 -7.07 16.74
C LYS A 213 10.17 -8.59 16.65
N ASN A 214 9.85 -9.15 15.49
CA ASN A 214 9.66 -10.59 15.30
C ASN A 214 10.66 -11.16 14.29
N LYS A 215 10.81 -12.48 14.30
CA LYS A 215 11.75 -13.16 13.41
C LYS A 215 11.10 -13.48 12.07
N GLY A 216 11.67 -12.97 10.99
CA GLY A 216 11.26 -13.35 9.64
C GLY A 216 12.14 -14.45 9.05
N VAL A 217 11.81 -14.86 7.83
CA VAL A 217 12.73 -15.59 6.96
C VAL A 217 13.77 -14.63 6.41
N THR A 218 15.05 -14.99 6.48
CA THR A 218 16.13 -14.19 5.87
C THR A 218 16.34 -14.61 4.42
N MET A 219 16.24 -13.66 3.50
CA MET A 219 16.43 -13.84 2.06
C MET A 219 17.39 -12.77 1.56
N GLY A 220 18.66 -13.11 1.34
CA GLY A 220 19.69 -12.09 1.09
C GLY A 220 19.84 -11.17 2.30
N SER A 221 19.75 -9.86 2.08
CA SER A 221 19.71 -8.85 3.15
C SER A 221 18.29 -8.57 3.68
N THR A 222 17.27 -9.11 3.04
CA THR A 222 15.86 -8.84 3.36
C THR A 222 15.31 -9.83 4.39
N THR A 223 14.63 -9.31 5.41
CA THR A 223 13.83 -10.12 6.34
C THR A 223 12.37 -10.11 5.90
N GLY A 224 11.82 -11.28 5.60
CA GLY A 224 10.45 -11.47 5.13
C GLY A 224 9.53 -12.16 6.13
N PHE A 225 8.23 -11.94 6.01
CA PHE A 225 7.16 -12.55 6.80
C PHE A 225 6.10 -13.12 5.86
N PHE A 226 5.28 -14.05 6.35
CA PHE A 226 4.33 -14.74 5.49
C PHE A 226 2.95 -14.12 5.62
N LEU A 227 2.44 -13.56 4.52
CA LEU A 227 1.04 -13.16 4.39
C LEU A 227 0.24 -14.33 3.81
N CYS A 228 -0.61 -14.94 4.63
CA CYS A 228 -1.32 -16.18 4.33
C CYS A 228 -2.82 -15.92 4.17
N LEU A 229 -3.39 -16.27 3.01
CA LEU A 229 -4.82 -16.20 2.72
C LEU A 229 -5.37 -17.61 2.51
N ASN A 230 -6.37 -18.03 3.30
CA ASN A 230 -7.08 -19.30 3.03
C ASN A 230 -7.94 -19.20 1.76
N GLY A 231 -8.50 -20.33 1.33
CA GLY A 231 -9.35 -20.39 0.13
C GLY A 231 -10.57 -19.46 0.15
N LYS A 232 -11.10 -19.15 1.34
CA LYS A 232 -12.26 -18.24 1.50
C LYS A 232 -11.83 -16.79 1.25
N ALA A 233 -10.74 -16.36 1.90
CA ALA A 233 -10.14 -15.04 1.72
C ALA A 233 -9.63 -14.81 0.29
N SER A 234 -8.91 -15.78 -0.28
CA SER A 234 -8.36 -15.64 -1.63
C SER A 234 -9.44 -15.61 -2.71
N LYS A 235 -10.60 -16.24 -2.49
CA LYS A 235 -11.76 -16.16 -3.40
C LYS A 235 -12.38 -14.76 -3.46
N GLU A 236 -12.45 -14.03 -2.34
CA GLU A 236 -12.95 -12.64 -2.31
C GLU A 236 -12.05 -11.63 -3.02
N ILE A 237 -10.77 -11.99 -3.23
CA ILE A 237 -9.75 -11.13 -3.82
C ILE A 237 -8.98 -11.84 -4.95
N GLU A 238 -9.68 -12.74 -5.66
CA GLU A 238 -9.09 -13.69 -6.60
C GLU A 238 -8.22 -13.02 -7.68
N TRP A 239 -8.65 -11.87 -8.20
CA TRP A 239 -7.89 -11.11 -9.19
C TRP A 239 -6.50 -10.74 -8.67
N HIS A 240 -6.39 -10.29 -7.42
CA HIS A 240 -5.11 -9.92 -6.82
C HIS A 240 -4.22 -11.15 -6.66
N CYS A 241 -4.78 -12.25 -6.14
CA CYS A 241 -4.04 -13.51 -6.01
C CYS A 241 -3.55 -14.04 -7.37
N LYS A 242 -4.37 -13.96 -8.43
CA LYS A 242 -3.95 -14.31 -9.80
C LYS A 242 -2.84 -13.40 -10.31
N HIS A 243 -2.99 -12.09 -10.12
CA HIS A 243 -2.00 -11.09 -10.53
C HIS A 243 -0.64 -11.31 -9.85
N TYR A 244 -0.64 -11.48 -8.53
CA TYR A 244 0.59 -11.70 -7.76
C TYR A 244 1.26 -13.05 -8.09
N LYS A 245 0.47 -14.12 -8.29
CA LYS A 245 1.01 -15.40 -8.77
C LYS A 245 1.63 -15.29 -10.16
N GLY A 246 0.97 -14.59 -11.08
CA GLY A 246 1.50 -14.36 -12.43
C GLY A 246 2.82 -13.58 -12.46
N ARG A 247 3.13 -12.85 -11.38
CA ARG A 247 4.39 -12.14 -11.17
C ARG A 247 5.44 -12.92 -10.36
N GLY A 248 5.15 -14.16 -9.95
CA GLY A 248 6.08 -14.95 -9.13
C GLY A 248 6.23 -14.52 -7.66
N ILE A 249 5.43 -13.55 -7.20
CA ILE A 249 5.53 -12.95 -5.84
C ILE A 249 4.47 -13.47 -4.86
N MET A 250 3.74 -14.50 -5.24
CA MET A 250 2.77 -15.24 -4.41
C MET A 250 2.70 -16.68 -4.91
N LYS A 251 2.57 -17.64 -3.98
CA LYS A 251 2.49 -19.07 -4.29
C LYS A 251 1.22 -19.69 -3.70
N SER A 252 0.68 -20.70 -4.38
CA SER A 252 -0.45 -21.50 -3.88
C SER A 252 0.04 -22.81 -3.26
N TYR A 253 -0.58 -23.19 -2.15
CA TYR A 253 -0.36 -24.43 -1.42
C TYR A 253 -1.68 -25.16 -1.27
N LYS A 254 -1.67 -26.50 -1.37
CA LYS A 254 -2.89 -27.29 -1.14
C LYS A 254 -3.27 -27.37 0.34
N SER A 255 -2.29 -27.17 1.22
CA SER A 255 -2.43 -27.17 2.67
C SER A 255 -1.27 -26.41 3.30
N MET A 256 -1.42 -26.04 4.58
CA MET A 256 -0.29 -25.51 5.35
C MET A 256 0.79 -26.55 5.63
N ASP A 257 0.52 -27.86 5.48
CA ASP A 257 1.55 -28.90 5.57
C ASP A 257 2.57 -28.78 4.42
N GLU A 258 2.13 -28.49 3.19
CA GLU A 258 3.04 -28.26 2.06
C GLU A 258 3.90 -27.00 2.28
N PHE A 259 3.28 -25.90 2.76
CA PHE A 259 3.98 -24.66 3.09
C PHE A 259 4.98 -24.83 4.24
N ALA A 260 4.55 -25.49 5.32
CA ALA A 260 5.36 -25.75 6.49
C ALA A 260 6.63 -26.55 6.14
N LYS A 261 6.51 -27.55 5.27
CA LYS A 261 7.66 -28.33 4.77
C LYS A 261 8.65 -27.48 3.98
N GLU A 262 8.18 -26.58 3.13
CA GLU A 262 9.05 -25.73 2.30
C GLU A 262 9.91 -24.79 3.15
N TYR A 263 9.34 -24.18 4.18
CA TYR A 263 10.04 -23.22 5.05
C TYR A 263 10.56 -23.84 6.36
N SER A 264 10.50 -25.16 6.50
CA SER A 264 10.91 -25.90 7.71
C SER A 264 10.24 -25.39 9.00
N ILE A 265 8.95 -25.04 8.91
CA ILE A 265 8.13 -24.60 10.03
C ILE A 265 7.43 -25.83 10.64
N PRO A 266 7.42 -26.02 11.97
CA PRO A 266 6.61 -27.07 12.57
C PRO A 266 5.12 -26.85 12.30
N LEU A 267 4.46 -27.76 11.57
CA LEU A 267 3.02 -27.64 11.25
C LEU A 267 2.16 -27.44 12.51
N ALA A 268 2.54 -28.08 13.62
CA ALA A 268 1.85 -27.95 14.91
C ALA A 268 1.80 -26.49 15.42
N ASN A 269 2.79 -25.66 15.10
CA ASN A 269 2.79 -24.25 15.49
C ASN A 269 1.73 -23.47 14.70
N ILE A 270 1.61 -23.73 13.40
CA ILE A 270 0.59 -23.11 12.53
C ILE A 270 -0.80 -23.59 12.96
N GLU A 271 -0.97 -24.88 13.23
CA GLU A 271 -2.23 -25.45 13.72
C GLU A 271 -2.67 -24.84 15.04
N ALA A 272 -1.75 -24.72 16.01
CA ALA A 272 -2.03 -24.06 17.28
C ALA A 272 -2.43 -22.58 17.08
N THR A 273 -1.70 -21.86 16.22
CA THR A 273 -1.99 -20.47 15.86
C THR A 273 -3.38 -20.31 15.27
N PHE A 274 -3.78 -21.17 14.33
CA PHE A 274 -5.10 -21.10 13.69
C PHE A 274 -6.22 -21.49 14.65
N LYS A 275 -6.00 -22.49 15.51
CA LYS A 275 -6.96 -22.87 16.55
C LYS A 275 -7.20 -21.73 17.54
N GLU A 276 -6.13 -21.07 17.99
CA GLU A 276 -6.25 -19.88 18.84
C GLU A 276 -6.97 -18.75 18.12
N TYR A 277 -6.60 -18.45 16.87
CA TYR A 277 -7.24 -17.42 16.05
C TYR A 277 -8.75 -17.63 15.90
N ASN A 278 -9.18 -18.85 15.59
CA ASN A 278 -10.59 -19.22 15.49
C ASN A 278 -11.31 -19.08 16.84
N ALA A 279 -10.69 -19.52 17.94
CA ALA A 279 -11.28 -19.40 19.27
C ALA A 279 -11.42 -17.92 19.72
N LEU A 280 -10.46 -17.07 19.38
CA LEU A 280 -10.53 -15.63 19.62
C LEU A 280 -11.65 -14.98 18.79
N ALA A 281 -11.79 -15.36 17.53
CA ALA A 281 -12.87 -14.88 16.68
C ALA A 281 -14.25 -15.27 17.23
N ASP A 282 -14.42 -16.52 17.68
CA ASP A 282 -15.66 -17.00 18.29
C ASP A 282 -16.02 -16.23 19.56
N LYS A 283 -15.03 -15.95 20.42
CA LYS A 283 -15.24 -15.13 21.62
C LYS A 283 -15.63 -13.71 21.25
N GLN A 284 -14.91 -13.09 20.31
CA GLN A 284 -15.16 -11.73 19.85
C GLN A 284 -16.54 -11.57 19.20
N ALA A 285 -17.02 -12.59 18.49
CA ALA A 285 -18.36 -12.59 17.90
C ALA A 285 -19.47 -12.72 18.95
N LYS A 286 -19.24 -13.48 20.03
CA LYS A 286 -20.23 -13.72 21.10
C LYS A 286 -20.30 -12.59 22.11
N ASP A 287 -19.16 -12.02 22.48
CA ASP A 287 -19.05 -10.97 23.48
C ASP A 287 -18.03 -9.91 23.03
N PRO A 288 -18.42 -8.99 22.13
CA PRO A 288 -17.48 -8.05 21.53
C PRO A 288 -16.81 -7.08 22.51
N GLU A 289 -17.44 -6.82 23.66
CA GLU A 289 -16.98 -5.82 24.63
C GLU A 289 -16.50 -6.44 25.96
N GLY A 290 -16.55 -7.76 26.11
CA GLY A 290 -16.10 -8.46 27.33
C GLY A 290 -14.63 -8.88 27.36
N GLY A 291 -13.89 -8.62 26.28
CA GLY A 291 -12.46 -8.97 26.20
C GLY A 291 -11.59 -8.12 27.15
N PRO A 292 -10.45 -8.66 27.64
CA PRO A 292 -9.62 -7.96 28.61
C PRO A 292 -8.69 -6.91 27.98
N TYR A 293 -8.55 -6.89 26.66
CA TYR A 293 -7.62 -6.00 25.96
C TYR A 293 -8.35 -4.80 25.34
N GLU A 294 -7.66 -3.67 25.25
CA GLU A 294 -8.14 -2.53 24.47
C GLU A 294 -8.08 -2.87 22.98
N ALA A 295 -9.17 -2.58 22.28
CA ALA A 295 -9.22 -2.75 20.85
C ALA A 295 -8.71 -1.52 20.11
N TYR A 296 -8.04 -1.78 18.98
CA TYR A 296 -7.69 -0.72 18.06
C TYR A 296 -8.96 -0.07 17.46
N GLY A 297 -9.06 1.25 17.53
CA GLY A 297 -10.23 2.02 17.08
C GLY A 297 -11.38 2.09 18.10
N GLY A 298 -11.16 1.61 19.33
CA GLY A 298 -12.09 1.73 20.46
C GLY A 298 -12.84 0.45 20.82
N GLY A 299 -13.23 0.34 22.10
CA GLY A 299 -13.89 -0.83 22.68
C GLY A 299 -12.92 -1.91 23.15
N LYS A 300 -13.41 -3.12 23.38
CA LYS A 300 -12.59 -4.25 23.87
C LYS A 300 -12.28 -5.31 22.82
N SER A 301 -11.29 -6.13 23.13
CA SER A 301 -10.80 -7.24 22.31
C SER A 301 -10.45 -8.45 23.16
N TRP A 302 -10.77 -9.65 22.67
CA TRP A 302 -10.28 -10.90 23.25
C TRP A 302 -8.86 -11.25 22.80
N ASP A 303 -8.43 -10.73 21.65
CA ASP A 303 -7.08 -10.90 21.12
C ASP A 303 -6.13 -9.89 21.78
N GLN A 304 -4.97 -10.39 22.24
CA GLN A 304 -3.95 -9.60 22.97
C GLN A 304 -3.35 -8.44 22.17
N TRP A 305 -3.47 -8.47 20.85
CA TRP A 305 -3.05 -7.39 19.95
C TRP A 305 -4.19 -6.42 19.62
N GLY A 306 -5.33 -6.53 20.30
CA GLY A 306 -6.46 -5.61 20.14
C GLY A 306 -7.25 -5.83 18.85
N LYS A 307 -7.24 -7.03 18.28
CA LYS A 307 -7.96 -7.37 17.04
C LYS A 307 -9.46 -7.61 17.30
N LYS A 308 -10.32 -6.76 16.74
CA LYS A 308 -11.79 -6.94 16.76
C LYS A 308 -12.35 -7.68 15.55
N PHE A 309 -11.77 -7.43 14.38
CA PHE A 309 -12.37 -7.81 13.11
C PHE A 309 -11.65 -9.04 12.57
N PHE A 310 -12.39 -10.14 12.51
CA PHE A 310 -11.99 -11.40 11.92
C PHE A 310 -12.87 -11.66 10.69
N HIS A 311 -12.29 -12.23 9.64
CA HIS A 311 -12.99 -12.46 8.37
C HIS A 311 -12.53 -13.78 7.76
N ASN A 312 -13.39 -14.40 6.95
CA ASN A 312 -13.10 -15.66 6.22
C ASN A 312 -12.63 -16.83 7.09
N LEU A 313 -13.40 -17.11 8.14
CA LEU A 313 -13.17 -18.18 9.12
C LEU A 313 -13.93 -19.49 8.81
N PRO A 314 -13.65 -20.59 9.53
CA PRO A 314 -12.42 -20.84 10.29
C PRO A 314 -11.20 -20.89 9.37
N MET A 315 -10.02 -20.69 9.97
CA MET A 315 -8.71 -21.00 9.38
C MET A 315 -8.37 -22.46 9.71
N GLU A 316 -8.15 -23.29 8.70
CA GLU A 316 -7.82 -24.70 8.89
C GLU A 316 -6.56 -25.06 8.12
N VAL A 317 -5.61 -25.79 8.72
CA VAL A 317 -4.35 -26.16 8.04
C VAL A 317 -4.56 -27.05 6.82
N SER A 318 -5.73 -27.69 6.70
CA SER A 318 -6.15 -28.47 5.55
C SER A 318 -6.73 -27.63 4.40
N ASP A 319 -7.01 -26.34 4.60
CA ASP A 319 -7.46 -25.45 3.52
C ASP A 319 -6.34 -25.25 2.49
N ALA A 320 -6.73 -24.93 1.25
CA ALA A 320 -5.79 -24.37 0.29
C ALA A 320 -5.43 -22.92 0.69
N PHE A 321 -4.16 -22.55 0.48
CA PHE A 321 -3.66 -21.21 0.81
C PHE A 321 -2.96 -20.53 -0.36
N HIS A 322 -3.03 -19.21 -0.37
CA HIS A 322 -2.12 -18.34 -1.11
C HIS A 322 -1.22 -17.64 -0.11
N VAL A 323 0.09 -17.79 -0.28
CA VAL A 323 1.09 -17.21 0.61
C VAL A 323 2.03 -16.32 -0.18
N ALA A 324 2.30 -15.13 0.33
CA ALA A 324 3.32 -14.23 -0.17
C ALA A 324 4.33 -13.89 0.93
N ILE A 325 5.59 -13.69 0.54
CA ILE A 325 6.60 -13.16 1.45
C ILE A 325 6.55 -11.63 1.38
N VAL A 326 6.42 -10.99 2.53
CA VAL A 326 6.24 -9.54 2.65
C VAL A 326 7.25 -8.95 3.62
N THR A 327 7.67 -7.73 3.36
CA THR A 327 8.60 -6.97 4.22
C THR A 327 8.15 -5.50 4.29
N PRO A 328 8.51 -4.76 5.35
CA PRO A 328 8.31 -3.32 5.40
C PRO A 328 9.03 -2.55 4.30
#